data_AF-A0A965KJC6-F1
#
_entry.id   AF-A0A965KJC6-F1
#
_cell.length_a   1.000
_cell.length_b   1.000
_cell.length_c   1.000
_cell.angle_alpha   90.00
_cell.angle_beta   90.00
_cell.angle_gamma   90.00
#
_symmetry.space_group_name_H-M   'P 1'
#
loop_
_entity.id
_entity.type
_entity.pdbx_description
1 polymer ?
#
loop_
_entity_poly.entity_id
_entity_poly.type
_entity_poly.pdbx_seq_one_letter_code
_entity_poly.pdbx_strand_id
1 'polypeptide(L)'
;MNKSAATSVSRQRRPAKAVASRSATVAPEKLVEPVVEQVVEPVTHVETVDTVVETTDELTMDMLRSRFEALLKSKQDRLVEAKKEVLELKKLQKDYEKLLKDNMKKSKKKRVSSNTNRKPSGFASAVVVSDELYNFLAQFGVKKGDPIARTEVTRHIASYIKNNDLQNPDYRR
;
A
#
# COMPACT_ATOMS: atom_id res chain seq x y z
N MET A 1 3.55 16.85 46.17
CA MET A 1 4.86 16.17 46.36
C MET A 1 4.60 14.79 46.95
N ASN A 2 5.41 13.80 46.53
CA ASN A 2 5.50 12.40 46.98
C ASN A 2 4.69 11.40 46.12
N LYS A 3 5.29 10.87 45.04
CA LYS A 3 6.21 9.69 44.94
C LYS A 3 5.42 8.37 45.00
N SER A 4 5.16 7.72 43.87
CA SER A 4 6.01 6.73 43.18
C SER A 4 5.72 5.29 43.63
N ALA A 5 5.08 4.50 42.76
CA ALA A 5 5.36 3.06 42.58
C ALA A 5 4.50 2.52 41.43
N ALA A 6 5.05 2.50 40.20
CA ALA A 6 4.51 1.69 39.11
C ALA A 6 5.67 0.85 38.56
N THR A 7 5.58 -0.45 38.84
CA THR A 7 6.58 -1.49 38.56
C THR A 7 6.83 -1.64 37.06
N SER A 8 8.10 -1.57 36.70
CA SER A 8 8.65 -1.84 35.38
C SER A 8 8.73 -3.35 35.12
N VAL A 9 8.16 -3.82 34.00
CA VAL A 9 8.43 -5.18 33.50
C VAL A 9 9.20 -5.07 32.20
N SER A 10 10.35 -5.75 32.24
CA SER A 10 11.45 -5.75 31.31
C SER A 10 11.18 -6.59 30.07
N ARG A 11 11.52 -5.97 28.94
CA ARG A 11 11.92 -6.46 27.60
C ARG A 11 12.42 -7.91 27.52
N GLN A 12 11.92 -8.66 26.53
CA GLN A 12 12.74 -9.60 25.75
C GLN A 12 12.27 -9.67 24.28
N ARG A 13 13.09 -9.13 23.37
CA ARG A 13 12.99 -9.31 21.90
C ARG A 13 13.91 -10.47 21.52
N ARG A 14 13.42 -11.40 20.71
CA ARG A 14 14.23 -12.47 20.08
C ARG A 14 14.90 -11.93 18.80
N PRO A 15 16.14 -12.32 18.46
CA PRO A 15 16.86 -11.78 17.32
C PRO A 15 16.46 -12.45 15.99
N ALA A 16 16.39 -11.64 14.94
CA ALA A 16 16.25 -12.08 13.55
C ALA A 16 17.60 -12.58 13.02
N LYS A 17 17.59 -13.76 12.37
CA LYS A 17 18.75 -14.33 11.69
C LYS A 17 18.76 -13.86 10.24
N ALA A 18 19.75 -13.03 9.91
CA ALA A 18 20.14 -12.67 8.56
C ALA A 18 20.93 -13.81 7.93
N VAL A 19 20.67 -14.12 6.66
CA VAL A 19 21.58 -14.90 5.81
C VAL A 19 21.75 -14.18 4.48
N ALA A 20 22.98 -13.70 4.33
CA ALA A 20 23.73 -13.26 3.15
C ALA A 20 23.38 -14.07 1.88
N SER A 21 23.01 -13.40 0.79
CA SER A 21 23.89 -13.00 -0.32
C SER A 21 24.72 -14.15 -0.93
N ARG A 22 24.44 -14.49 -2.18
CA ARG A 22 25.45 -14.98 -3.14
C ARG A 22 24.99 -14.70 -4.57
N SER A 23 25.61 -13.67 -5.14
CA SER A 23 25.64 -13.40 -6.58
C SER A 23 26.56 -14.41 -7.26
N ALA A 24 26.09 -15.02 -8.34
CA ALA A 24 26.93 -15.76 -9.26
C ALA A 24 27.05 -14.94 -10.55
N THR A 25 28.21 -14.30 -10.69
CA THR A 25 28.73 -13.74 -11.93
C THR A 25 29.34 -14.89 -12.73
N VAL A 26 28.94 -15.05 -13.99
CA VAL A 26 29.65 -15.88 -14.97
C VAL A 26 30.09 -14.97 -16.13
N ALA A 27 31.36 -15.12 -16.46
CA ALA A 27 32.16 -14.34 -17.38
C ALA A 27 31.73 -14.46 -18.85
N PRO A 28 32.03 -13.47 -19.71
CA PRO A 28 31.95 -13.62 -21.15
C PRO A 28 33.27 -14.18 -21.71
N GLU A 29 33.15 -15.23 -22.51
CA GLU A 29 34.24 -15.95 -23.19
C GLU A 29 34.39 -15.46 -24.65
N LYS A 30 35.66 -15.25 -25.04
CA LYS A 30 36.31 -15.20 -26.38
C LYS A 30 35.71 -14.31 -27.48
N LEU A 31 36.43 -13.29 -27.96
CA LEU A 31 37.61 -13.34 -28.86
C LEU A 31 37.42 -14.26 -30.08
N VAL A 32 37.03 -13.65 -31.19
CA VAL A 32 37.23 -14.17 -32.56
C VAL A 32 37.68 -13.00 -33.43
N GLU A 33 38.91 -13.12 -33.94
CA GLU A 33 39.56 -12.23 -34.90
C GLU A 33 38.91 -12.34 -36.29
N PRO A 34 39.08 -11.32 -37.12
CA PRO A 34 39.44 -11.60 -38.51
C PRO A 34 40.83 -11.03 -38.85
N VAL A 35 41.71 -11.97 -39.20
CA VAL A 35 42.95 -11.78 -39.96
C VAL A 35 42.60 -11.50 -41.44
N VAL A 36 43.56 -10.96 -42.20
CA VAL A 36 43.64 -10.72 -43.66
C VAL A 36 43.18 -9.30 -44.05
N GLU A 37 43.98 -8.39 -44.63
CA GLU A 37 45.15 -8.50 -45.50
C GLU A 37 45.97 -7.20 -45.41
N GLN A 38 47.29 -7.31 -45.23
CA GLN A 38 48.23 -6.19 -45.31
C GLN A 38 48.93 -6.28 -46.68
N VAL A 39 48.63 -5.34 -47.57
CA VAL A 39 49.38 -5.11 -48.82
C VAL A 39 49.77 -3.63 -48.87
N VAL A 40 51.02 -3.40 -48.44
CA VAL A 40 52.04 -2.47 -48.97
C VAL A 40 51.85 -2.23 -50.48
N GLU A 41 51.89 -1.04 -51.09
CA GLU A 41 52.66 0.19 -50.87
C GLU A 41 51.90 1.40 -51.49
N PRO A 42 52.02 2.63 -50.95
CA PRO A 42 51.43 3.82 -51.57
C PRO A 42 52.29 4.34 -52.74
N VAL A 43 51.67 4.39 -53.92
CA VAL A 43 52.20 5.09 -55.10
C VAL A 43 52.24 6.60 -54.81
N THR A 44 53.46 7.09 -54.61
CA THR A 44 53.96 8.45 -54.88
C THR A 44 52.89 9.50 -55.24
N HIS A 45 52.43 10.24 -54.22
CA HIS A 45 51.77 11.53 -54.41
C HIS A 45 52.83 12.64 -54.35
N VAL A 46 52.92 13.39 -55.44
CA VAL A 46 53.82 14.52 -55.66
C VAL A 46 53.45 15.67 -54.73
N GLU A 47 54.47 16.37 -54.23
CA GLU A 47 54.46 17.52 -53.33
C GLU A 47 53.30 18.51 -53.55
N THR A 48 52.45 18.65 -52.53
CA THR A 48 51.99 19.92 -51.91
C THR A 48 51.20 19.58 -50.64
N VAL A 49 51.83 19.53 -49.46
CA VAL A 49 51.19 19.06 -48.21
C VAL A 49 51.27 20.05 -47.03
N ASP A 50 51.92 21.21 -47.15
CA ASP A 50 52.05 22.10 -45.96
C ASP A 50 50.82 22.99 -45.67
N THR A 51 49.87 23.17 -46.59
CA THR A 51 48.69 24.04 -46.38
C THR A 51 47.36 23.29 -46.18
N VAL A 52 47.33 21.98 -46.35
CA VAL A 52 46.11 21.15 -46.21
C VAL A 52 46.00 20.51 -44.82
N VAL A 53 47.12 20.35 -44.10
CA VAL A 53 47.16 19.69 -42.78
C VAL A 53 46.71 20.63 -41.64
N GLU A 54 47.16 21.90 -41.62
CA GLU A 54 46.70 22.87 -40.60
C GLU A 54 45.18 23.15 -40.70
N THR A 55 44.63 23.20 -41.91
CA THR A 55 43.19 23.40 -42.13
C THR A 55 42.36 22.18 -41.75
N THR A 56 42.91 20.96 -41.80
CA THR A 56 42.19 19.76 -41.35
C THR A 56 42.18 19.65 -39.82
N ASP A 57 43.27 20.00 -39.14
CA ASP A 57 43.31 19.98 -37.67
C ASP A 57 42.39 21.04 -37.03
N GLU A 58 42.30 22.26 -37.58
CA GLU A 58 41.35 23.28 -37.09
C GLU A 58 39.88 22.86 -37.30
N LEU A 59 39.54 22.30 -38.47
CA LEU A 59 38.20 21.78 -38.74
C LEU A 59 37.82 20.61 -37.80
N THR A 60 38.78 19.73 -37.47
CA THR A 60 38.53 18.65 -36.50
C THR A 60 38.30 19.18 -35.09
N MET A 61 39.04 20.22 -34.68
CA MET A 61 38.87 20.87 -33.37
C MET A 61 37.51 21.56 -33.25
N ASP A 62 37.03 22.22 -34.31
CA ASP A 62 35.70 22.82 -34.33
C ASP A 62 34.58 21.77 -34.27
N MET A 63 34.73 20.64 -34.97
CA MET A 63 33.79 19.51 -34.86
C MET A 63 33.77 18.91 -33.44
N LEU A 64 34.94 18.78 -32.79
CA LEU A 64 35.04 18.29 -31.41
C LEU A 64 34.42 19.29 -30.42
N ARG A 65 34.65 20.58 -30.62
CA ARG A 65 34.07 21.66 -29.81
C ARG A 65 32.54 21.65 -29.90
N SER A 66 32.01 21.59 -31.12
CA SER A 66 30.57 21.49 -31.37
C SER A 66 29.95 20.24 -30.71
N ARG A 67 30.62 19.09 -30.80
CA ARG A 67 30.19 17.84 -30.13
C ARG A 67 30.21 17.98 -28.60
N PHE A 68 31.21 18.65 -28.04
CA PHE A 68 31.33 18.89 -26.61
C PHE A 68 30.21 19.81 -26.10
N GLU A 69 29.95 20.91 -26.81
CA GLU A 69 28.85 21.84 -26.51
C GLU A 69 27.48 21.14 -26.60
N ALA A 70 27.27 20.32 -27.64
CA ALA A 70 26.06 19.51 -27.78
C ALA A 70 25.88 18.52 -26.61
N LEU A 71 26.97 17.90 -26.15
CA LEU A 71 26.93 16.97 -25.02
C LEU A 71 26.63 17.69 -23.70
N LEU A 72 27.22 18.87 -23.48
CA LEU A 72 26.93 19.72 -22.33
C LEU A 72 25.46 20.14 -22.30
N LYS A 73 24.92 20.59 -23.44
CA LYS A 73 23.51 20.93 -23.58
C LYS A 73 22.61 19.73 -23.29
N SER A 74 22.89 18.57 -23.89
CA SER A 74 22.17 17.32 -23.61
C SER A 74 22.21 16.91 -22.14
N LYS A 75 23.31 17.18 -21.43
CA LYS A 75 23.41 16.92 -19.99
C LYS A 75 22.59 17.91 -19.18
N GLN A 76 22.62 19.20 -19.53
CA GLN A 76 21.79 20.22 -18.89
C GLN A 76 20.29 19.94 -19.08
N ASP A 77 19.87 19.57 -20.29
CA ASP A 77 18.48 19.24 -20.60
C ASP A 77 18.00 18.04 -19.77
N ARG A 78 18.82 17.00 -19.64
CA ARG A 78 18.52 15.84 -18.77
C ARG A 78 18.41 16.20 -17.30
N LEU A 79 19.22 17.15 -16.80
CA LEU A 79 19.09 17.62 -15.42
C LEU A 79 17.80 18.40 -15.19
N VAL A 80 17.35 19.17 -16.18
CA VAL A 80 16.06 19.87 -16.12
C VAL A 80 14.92 18.85 -16.15
N GLU A 81 14.99 17.83 -16.99
CA GLU A 81 13.98 16.79 -17.07
C GLU A 81 13.88 15.99 -15.78
N ALA A 82 15.02 15.56 -15.21
CA ALA A 82 15.05 14.88 -13.92
C ALA A 82 14.42 15.73 -12.79
N LYS A 83 14.58 17.07 -12.82
CA LYS A 83 13.91 17.96 -11.87
C LYS A 83 12.40 17.98 -12.05
N LYS A 84 11.89 17.93 -13.29
CA LYS A 84 10.45 17.84 -13.57
C LYS A 84 9.88 16.51 -13.08
N GLU A 85 10.55 15.40 -13.38
CA GLU A 85 10.16 14.06 -12.92
C GLU A 85 10.08 14.01 -11.39
N VAL A 86 11.03 14.61 -10.67
CA VAL A 86 10.97 14.69 -9.20
C VAL A 86 9.75 15.46 -8.69
N LEU A 87 9.32 16.52 -9.38
CA LEU A 87 8.10 17.25 -9.02
C LEU A 87 6.85 16.43 -9.31
N GLU A 88 6.82 15.71 -10.42
CA GLU A 88 5.72 14.81 -10.77
C GLU A 88 5.60 13.66 -9.77
N LEU A 89 6.71 13.03 -9.39
CA LEU A 89 6.73 11.99 -8.35
C LEU A 89 6.20 12.50 -7.02
N LYS A 90 6.56 13.73 -6.62
CA LYS A 90 6.01 14.35 -5.40
C LYS A 90 4.51 14.59 -5.50
N LYS A 91 4.01 14.98 -6.68
CA LYS A 91 2.57 15.16 -6.92
C LYS A 91 1.85 13.82 -6.87
N LEU A 92 2.38 12.81 -7.55
CA LEU A 92 1.83 11.46 -7.59
C LEU A 92 1.81 10.82 -6.20
N GLN A 93 2.84 11.04 -5.39
CA GLN A 93 2.85 10.61 -3.99
C GLN A 93 1.68 11.23 -3.20
N LYS A 94 1.45 12.54 -3.33
CA LYS A 94 0.33 13.22 -2.65
C LYS A 94 -1.02 12.70 -3.15
N ASP A 95 -1.18 12.48 -4.44
CA ASP A 95 -2.40 11.95 -5.03
C ASP A 95 -2.66 10.51 -4.57
N TYR A 96 -1.61 9.68 -4.49
CA TYR A 96 -1.67 8.33 -3.94
C TYR A 96 -2.10 8.32 -2.47
N GLU A 97 -1.48 9.15 -1.62
CA GLU A 97 -1.85 9.27 -0.20
C GLU A 97 -3.30 9.75 -0.02
N LYS A 98 -3.76 10.68 -0.87
CA LYS A 98 -5.15 11.14 -0.89
C LYS A 98 -6.09 10.02 -1.28
N LEU A 99 -5.79 9.27 -2.34
CA LEU A 99 -6.59 8.14 -2.79
C LEU A 99 -6.67 7.03 -1.73
N LEU A 100 -5.55 6.75 -1.05
CA LEU A 100 -5.50 5.79 0.05
C LEU A 100 -6.43 6.23 1.19
N LYS A 101 -6.35 7.50 1.63
CA LYS A 101 -7.21 8.07 2.67
C LYS A 101 -8.69 8.03 2.26
N ASP A 102 -9.00 8.36 1.02
CA ASP A 102 -10.37 8.36 0.51
C ASP A 102 -10.95 6.94 0.41
N ASN A 103 -10.15 5.96 -0.01
CA ASN A 103 -10.56 4.55 0.00
C ASN A 103 -10.78 4.01 1.42
N MET A 104 -9.94 4.40 2.39
CA MET A 104 -10.14 4.06 3.80
C MET A 104 -11.42 4.68 4.36
N LYS A 105 -11.75 5.93 4.00
CA LYS A 105 -13.02 6.57 4.40
C LYS A 105 -14.23 5.90 3.74
N LYS A 106 -14.16 5.60 2.44
CA LYS A 106 -15.22 4.92 1.69
C LYS A 106 -15.50 3.52 2.22
N SER A 107 -14.45 2.74 2.52
CA SER A 107 -14.61 1.40 3.10
C SER A 107 -15.24 1.45 4.50
N LYS A 108 -14.81 2.38 5.37
CA LYS A 108 -15.46 2.62 6.68
C LYS A 108 -16.93 3.02 6.51
N LYS A 109 -17.23 3.96 5.61
CA LYS A 109 -18.61 4.41 5.34
C LYS A 109 -19.49 3.29 4.80
N LYS A 110 -18.97 2.43 3.92
CA LYS A 110 -19.70 1.26 3.39
C LYS A 110 -20.01 0.23 4.50
N ARG A 111 -19.05 -0.04 5.39
CA ARG A 111 -19.27 -0.96 6.54
C ARG A 111 -20.34 -0.41 7.50
N VAL A 112 -20.23 0.87 7.87
CA VAL A 112 -21.20 1.52 8.77
C VAL A 112 -22.59 1.62 8.13
N SER A 113 -22.68 2.09 6.87
CA SER A 113 -23.95 2.22 6.15
C SER A 113 -24.65 0.88 5.91
N SER A 114 -23.90 -0.23 5.79
CA SER A 114 -24.50 -1.56 5.65
C SER A 114 -25.19 -2.07 6.92
N ASN A 115 -24.84 -1.52 8.08
CA ASN A 115 -25.39 -1.90 9.38
C ASN A 115 -26.51 -0.96 9.87
N THR A 116 -26.51 0.31 9.46
CA THR A 116 -27.42 1.32 10.05
C THR A 116 -28.85 1.33 9.48
N ASN A 117 -29.08 0.85 8.25
CA ASN A 117 -30.39 0.96 7.58
C ASN A 117 -31.01 -0.39 7.19
N ARG A 118 -30.60 -1.49 7.83
CA ARG A 118 -31.31 -2.75 7.65
C ARG A 118 -32.66 -2.66 8.36
N LYS A 119 -33.75 -2.90 7.62
CA LYS A 119 -35.07 -3.10 8.21
C LYS A 119 -34.93 -4.12 9.35
N PRO A 120 -35.57 -3.92 10.51
CA PRO A 120 -35.50 -4.88 11.60
C PRO A 120 -35.90 -6.25 11.05
N SER A 121 -35.03 -7.25 11.27
CA SER A 121 -35.34 -8.65 10.94
C SER A 121 -36.65 -9.05 11.61
N GLY A 122 -37.39 -10.02 11.08
CA GLY A 122 -38.67 -10.48 11.66
C GLY A 122 -38.57 -10.96 13.11
N PHE A 123 -37.36 -11.22 13.61
CA PHE A 123 -37.12 -11.48 15.04
C PHE A 123 -37.10 -10.21 15.92
N ALA A 124 -36.73 -9.06 15.34
CA ALA A 124 -36.62 -7.75 15.99
C ALA A 124 -37.85 -6.85 15.74
N SER A 125 -38.83 -7.28 14.94
CA SER A 125 -40.08 -6.54 14.74
C SER A 125 -40.98 -6.65 15.97
N ALA A 126 -41.52 -5.52 16.43
CA ALA A 126 -42.46 -5.46 17.52
C ALA A 126 -43.87 -5.88 17.06
N VAL A 127 -44.52 -6.76 17.82
CA VAL A 127 -45.86 -7.30 17.53
C VAL A 127 -46.66 -7.36 18.83
N VAL A 128 -47.99 -7.22 18.72
CA VAL A 128 -48.91 -7.42 19.85
C VAL A 128 -49.07 -8.92 20.11
N VAL A 129 -49.00 -9.32 21.37
CA VAL A 129 -49.12 -10.73 21.78
C VAL A 129 -50.44 -11.03 22.48
N SER A 130 -50.67 -12.27 22.90
CA SER A 130 -51.88 -12.64 23.65
C SER A 130 -51.92 -12.03 25.05
N ASP A 131 -53.13 -11.88 25.58
CA ASP A 131 -53.37 -11.34 26.93
C ASP A 131 -52.68 -12.13 28.04
N GLU A 132 -52.65 -13.46 27.93
CA GLU A 132 -51.96 -14.33 28.87
C GLU A 132 -50.45 -14.07 28.90
N LEU A 133 -49.85 -13.86 27.73
CA LEU A 133 -48.43 -13.53 27.65
C LEU A 133 -48.16 -12.13 28.20
N TYR A 134 -49.05 -11.16 27.99
CA TYR A 134 -48.93 -9.84 28.62
C TYR A 134 -49.01 -9.92 30.15
N ASN A 135 -49.87 -10.78 30.71
CA ASN A 135 -49.93 -10.98 32.15
C ASN A 135 -48.60 -11.51 32.70
N PHE A 136 -47.95 -12.44 32.00
CA PHE A 136 -46.60 -12.89 32.34
C PHE A 136 -45.58 -11.75 32.19
N LEU A 137 -45.62 -10.99 31.11
CA LEU A 137 -44.65 -9.91 30.85
C LEU A 137 -44.83 -8.68 31.75
N ALA A 138 -45.99 -8.52 32.39
CA ALA A 138 -46.25 -7.42 33.32
C ALA A 138 -45.27 -7.40 34.49
N GLN A 139 -44.77 -8.56 34.93
CA GLN A 139 -43.72 -8.66 35.97
C GLN A 139 -42.38 -8.03 35.53
N PHE A 140 -42.17 -7.84 34.23
CA PHE A 140 -41.00 -7.19 33.62
C PHE A 140 -41.28 -5.74 33.17
N GLY A 141 -42.43 -5.18 33.53
CA GLY A 141 -42.79 -3.79 33.24
C GLY A 141 -43.38 -3.55 31.84
N VAL A 142 -43.78 -4.61 31.12
CA VAL A 142 -44.44 -4.50 29.82
C VAL A 142 -45.94 -4.29 30.02
N LYS A 143 -46.52 -3.23 29.43
CA LYS A 143 -47.96 -2.96 29.55
C LYS A 143 -48.75 -3.77 28.54
N LYS A 144 -50.00 -4.09 28.88
CA LYS A 144 -50.93 -4.77 27.99
C LYS A 144 -51.18 -3.93 26.74
N GLY A 145 -51.02 -4.54 25.56
CA GLY A 145 -51.20 -3.87 24.26
C GLY A 145 -49.96 -3.15 23.71
N ASP A 146 -48.88 -3.00 24.50
CA ASP A 146 -47.62 -2.44 23.98
C ASP A 146 -46.97 -3.45 23.02
N PRO A 147 -46.65 -3.08 21.76
CA PRO A 147 -45.97 -3.97 20.84
C PRO A 147 -44.59 -4.37 21.36
N ILE A 148 -44.31 -5.67 21.42
CA ILE A 148 -43.03 -6.19 21.93
C ILE A 148 -42.33 -7.06 20.89
N ALA A 149 -41.01 -6.93 20.80
CA ALA A 149 -40.21 -7.76 19.89
C ALA A 149 -39.99 -9.16 20.48
N ARG A 150 -39.96 -10.18 19.61
CA ARG A 150 -39.74 -11.59 20.01
C ARG A 150 -38.43 -11.78 20.79
N THR A 151 -37.38 -11.03 20.47
CA THR A 151 -36.09 -11.05 21.19
C THR A 151 -36.22 -10.64 22.65
N GLU A 152 -37.09 -9.68 22.96
CA GLU A 152 -37.29 -9.22 24.33
C GLU A 152 -38.15 -10.21 25.11
N VAL A 153 -39.21 -10.73 24.52
CA VAL A 153 -40.03 -11.80 25.13
C VAL A 153 -39.16 -13.00 25.54
N THR A 154 -38.33 -13.50 24.62
CA THR A 154 -37.43 -14.63 24.91
C THR A 154 -36.36 -14.31 25.94
N ARG A 155 -35.84 -13.08 25.97
CA ARG A 155 -34.92 -12.59 27.01
C ARG A 155 -35.58 -12.59 28.39
N HIS A 156 -36.81 -12.12 28.50
CA HIS A 156 -37.58 -12.12 29.74
C HIS A 156 -37.85 -13.55 30.23
N ILE A 157 -38.26 -14.46 29.33
CA ILE A 157 -38.48 -15.87 29.68
C ILE A 157 -37.18 -16.53 30.14
N ALA A 158 -36.06 -16.35 29.43
CA ALA A 158 -34.78 -16.93 29.82
C ALA A 158 -34.28 -16.37 31.16
N SER A 159 -34.53 -15.09 31.43
CA SER A 159 -34.20 -14.47 32.73
C SER A 159 -35.10 -15.01 33.84
N TYR A 160 -36.40 -15.20 33.56
CA TYR A 160 -37.34 -15.81 34.49
C TYR A 160 -36.91 -17.22 34.88
N ILE A 161 -36.53 -18.06 33.91
CA ILE A 161 -36.09 -19.43 34.15
C ILE A 161 -34.86 -19.45 35.07
N LYS A 162 -33.89 -18.55 34.85
CA LYS A 162 -32.68 -18.45 35.67
C LYS A 162 -32.96 -17.91 37.08
N ASN A 163 -33.80 -16.87 37.19
CA ASN A 163 -34.06 -16.21 38.47
C ASN A 163 -34.94 -17.05 39.40
N ASN A 164 -35.70 -18.00 38.86
CA ASN A 164 -36.56 -18.90 39.62
C ASN A 164 -36.00 -20.34 39.70
N ASP A 165 -34.73 -20.53 39.32
CA ASP A 165 -34.05 -21.84 39.33
C ASP A 165 -34.84 -22.96 38.62
N LEU A 166 -35.51 -22.63 37.52
CA LEU A 166 -36.32 -23.57 36.71
C LEU A 166 -35.48 -24.32 35.67
N GLN A 167 -34.17 -24.09 35.63
CA GLN A 167 -33.27 -24.72 34.68
C GLN A 167 -32.91 -26.14 35.13
N ASN A 168 -33.12 -27.12 34.26
CA ASN A 168 -32.69 -28.49 34.53
C ASN A 168 -31.14 -28.57 34.53
N PRO A 169 -30.49 -29.07 35.60
CA PRO A 169 -29.04 -29.13 35.69
C PRO A 169 -28.41 -30.11 34.68
N ASP A 170 -29.11 -31.20 34.38
CA ASP A 170 -28.65 -32.25 33.45
C ASP A 170 -28.87 -31.85 31.98
N TYR A 171 -29.85 -30.98 31.72
CA TYR A 171 -30.20 -30.51 30.39
C TYR A 171 -30.35 -28.99 30.34
N ARG A 172 -29.22 -28.32 30.09
CA ARG A 172 -29.12 -26.85 30.10
C ARG A 172 -29.52 -26.14 28.80
N ARG A 173 -29.91 -26.89 27.77
CA ARG A 173 -30.22 -26.33 26.44
C ARG A 173 -31.63 -25.75 26.37
#